data_AF-A0A8J3ECJ3-F1
#
_entry.id   AF-A0A8J3ECJ3-F1
#
_cell.length_a   1.000
_cell.length_b   1.000
_cell.length_c   1.000
_cell.angle_alpha   90.00
_cell.angle_beta   90.00
_cell.angle_gamma   90.00
#
_symmetry.space_group_name_H-M   'P 1'
#
loop_
_entity.id
_entity.type
_entity.pdbx_description
1 polymer ?
#
loop_
_entity_poly.entity_id
_entity_poly.type
_entity_poly.pdbx_seq_one_letter_code
_entity_poly.pdbx_strand_id
1 'polypeptide(L)'
;MGIAMGDGRHANPLAMPRAAAVSMAHELIAASGLSRSLNVAGAAVLIEAGAGRLCRVFVGAPGSAAAAFHDAATVGGASAANLIFVVPSGAPAGSVYGLDAPFASGLVAIPGSSGVLAIVWT
;
A
#
# COMPACT_ATOMS: atom_id res chain seq x y z
N MET A 1 -5.97 23.30 57.34
CA MET A 1 -7.04 22.55 56.67
C MET A 1 -7.14 23.14 55.26
N GLY A 2 -6.42 22.72 54.23
CA GLY A 2 -5.92 21.39 53.89
C GLY A 2 -6.92 20.69 52.97
N ILE A 3 -6.88 21.00 51.66
CA ILE A 3 -7.02 20.02 50.56
C ILE A 3 -6.36 20.59 49.29
N ALA A 4 -5.27 19.97 48.86
CA ALA A 4 -4.76 20.11 47.50
C ALA A 4 -5.62 19.19 46.61
N MET A 5 -6.32 19.74 45.61
CA MET A 5 -6.93 18.94 44.54
C MET A 5 -6.13 19.19 43.27
N GLY A 6 -5.46 18.13 42.81
CA GLY A 6 -4.37 18.19 41.84
C GLY A 6 -4.80 18.49 40.40
N ASP A 7 -3.88 19.15 39.70
CA ASP A 7 -3.85 19.30 38.25
C ASP A 7 -3.53 17.95 37.57
N GLY A 8 -4.45 17.01 37.67
CA GLY A 8 -4.34 15.67 37.09
C GLY A 8 -5.00 15.62 35.72
N ARG A 9 -4.30 16.13 34.70
CA ARG A 9 -4.59 15.87 33.29
C ARG A 9 -4.91 14.39 33.10
N HIS A 10 -6.19 14.05 32.93
CA HIS A 10 -6.59 12.75 32.40
C HIS A 10 -5.99 12.68 31.00
N ALA A 11 -4.81 12.07 30.88
CA ALA A 11 -4.27 11.69 29.58
C ALA A 11 -5.31 10.78 28.95
N ASN A 12 -6.03 11.28 27.95
CA ASN A 12 -6.91 10.47 27.15
C ASN A 12 -6.07 9.31 26.59
N PRO A 13 -6.31 8.05 26.98
CA PRO A 13 -5.53 6.93 26.46
C PRO A 13 -5.73 6.75 24.95
N LEU A 14 -6.69 7.45 24.35
CA LEU A 14 -6.92 7.54 22.90
C LEU A 14 -6.12 8.66 22.22
N ALA A 15 -5.42 9.52 22.97
CA ALA A 15 -4.57 10.60 22.43
C ALA A 15 -3.13 10.14 22.15
N MET A 16 -2.82 8.86 22.35
CA MET A 16 -1.56 8.29 21.87
C MET A 16 -1.70 8.08 20.36
N PRO A 17 -0.88 8.70 19.50
CA PRO A 17 -0.71 8.13 18.16
C PRO A 17 -0.27 6.70 18.39
N ARG A 18 -1.00 5.72 17.83
CA ARG A 18 -0.63 4.29 17.92
C ARG A 18 0.82 4.18 17.48
N ALA A 19 1.73 4.07 18.45
CA ALA A 19 3.16 4.12 18.19
C ALA A 19 3.48 3.00 17.20
N ALA A 20 4.12 3.34 16.09
CA ALA A 20 4.72 2.35 15.22
C ALA A 20 5.63 1.48 16.09
N ALA A 21 5.27 0.20 16.28
CA ALA A 21 6.08 -0.70 17.07
C ALA A 21 7.35 -1.01 16.28
N VAL A 22 8.51 -0.65 16.82
CA VAL A 22 9.81 -0.99 16.24
C VAL A 22 10.09 -2.46 16.54
N SER A 23 10.19 -3.29 15.49
CA SER A 23 10.75 -4.63 15.62
C SER A 23 12.26 -4.53 15.87
N MET A 24 12.82 -5.40 16.71
CA MET A 24 14.27 -5.44 16.97
C MET A 24 15.12 -5.76 15.72
N ALA A 25 14.47 -6.04 14.59
CA ALA A 25 15.07 -6.25 13.28
C ALA A 25 15.35 -4.97 12.47
N HIS A 26 15.31 -3.77 13.06
CA HIS A 26 15.51 -2.48 12.38
C HIS A 26 14.48 -2.13 11.28
N GLU A 27 13.47 -2.96 11.04
CA GLU A 27 12.43 -2.66 10.06
C GLU A 27 11.38 -1.74 10.69
N LEU A 28 11.52 -0.43 10.40
CA LEU A 28 10.46 0.53 10.66
C LEU A 28 9.32 0.23 9.67
N ILE A 29 8.33 -0.57 10.10
CA ILE A 29 7.01 -0.57 9.47
C ILE A 29 6.38 0.75 9.90
N ALA A 30 6.69 1.84 9.20
CA ALA A 30 6.12 3.13 9.49
C ALA A 30 4.59 2.97 9.50
N ALA A 31 3.98 3.29 10.64
CA ALA A 31 2.54 3.50 10.74
C ALA A 31 2.20 4.82 10.01
N SER A 32 2.52 4.93 8.73
CA SER A 32 1.85 5.90 7.86
C SER A 32 0.46 5.37 7.55
N GLY A 33 -0.49 6.28 7.38
CA GLY A 33 -1.86 5.91 7.04
C GLY A 33 -1.86 5.14 5.73
N LEU A 34 -2.21 3.86 5.75
CA LEU A 34 -2.28 3.04 4.55
C LEU A 34 -3.25 3.68 3.55
N SER A 35 -2.71 4.11 2.41
CA SER A 35 -3.49 4.56 1.27
C SER A 35 -4.01 3.34 0.51
N ARG A 36 -5.17 3.50 -0.12
CA ARG A 36 -5.80 2.41 -0.87
C ARG A 36 -6.51 2.93 -2.12
N SER A 37 -6.44 2.12 -3.16
CA SER A 37 -7.23 2.28 -4.38
C SER A 37 -8.02 1.01 -4.58
N LEU A 38 -9.33 1.15 -4.72
CA LEU A 38 -10.27 0.06 -4.91
C LEU A 38 -10.68 0.00 -6.37
N ASN A 39 -10.94 -1.21 -6.87
CA ASN A 39 -11.46 -1.44 -8.22
C ASN A 39 -10.57 -0.88 -9.33
N VAL A 40 -9.25 -0.97 -9.18
CA VAL A 40 -8.31 -0.61 -10.25
C VAL A 40 -8.45 -1.64 -11.37
N ALA A 41 -8.94 -1.20 -12.51
CA ALA A 41 -9.33 -2.04 -13.64
C ALA A 41 -9.08 -1.33 -14.97
N GLY A 42 -9.02 -2.10 -16.05
CA GLY A 42 -8.88 -1.57 -17.41
C GLY A 42 -7.43 -1.20 -17.75
N ALA A 43 -7.21 0.05 -18.14
CA ALA A 43 -5.89 0.53 -18.58
C ALA A 43 -4.91 0.70 -17.41
N ALA A 44 -3.63 0.92 -17.74
CA ALA A 44 -2.60 1.26 -16.76
C ALA A 44 -2.91 2.60 -16.07
N VAL A 45 -2.68 2.66 -14.76
CA VAL A 45 -3.00 3.82 -13.91
C VAL A 45 -1.82 4.14 -12.99
N LEU A 46 -1.51 5.42 -12.82
CA LEU A 46 -0.64 5.90 -11.75
C LEU A 46 -1.43 5.90 -10.44
N ILE A 47 -1.03 5.07 -9.49
CA ILE A 47 -1.66 4.90 -8.19
C ILE A 47 -1.17 5.96 -7.19
N GLU A 48 0.14 6.19 -7.18
CA GLU A 48 0.79 7.14 -6.29
C GLU A 48 1.93 7.85 -7.02
N ALA A 49 2.11 9.14 -6.74
CA ALA A 49 3.24 9.90 -7.27
C ALA A 49 4.32 10.05 -6.18
N GLY A 50 5.57 9.78 -6.52
CA GLY A 50 6.68 9.86 -5.57
C GLY A 50 6.98 8.54 -4.85
N ALA A 51 7.78 8.62 -3.79
CA ALA A 51 8.32 7.45 -3.12
C ALA A 51 7.37 6.87 -2.07
N GLY A 52 7.41 5.56 -1.90
CA GLY A 52 6.56 4.84 -0.97
C GLY A 52 6.84 3.34 -0.99
N ARG A 53 5.84 2.55 -0.58
CA ARG A 53 5.97 1.09 -0.53
C ARG A 53 4.64 0.40 -0.84
N LEU A 54 4.69 -0.56 -1.75
CA LEU A 54 3.57 -1.44 -2.06
C LEU A 54 3.46 -2.51 -0.97
N CYS A 55 2.35 -2.50 -0.24
CA CYS A 55 2.15 -3.34 0.94
C CYS A 55 1.23 -4.54 0.67
N ARG A 56 0.19 -4.37 -0.14
CA ARG A 56 -0.77 -5.45 -0.41
C ARG A 56 -1.50 -5.26 -1.72
N VAL A 57 -1.75 -6.38 -2.39
CA VAL A 57 -2.62 -6.45 -3.58
C VAL A 57 -3.66 -7.54 -3.37
N PHE A 58 -4.93 -7.17 -3.54
CA PHE A 58 -6.06 -8.09 -3.58
C PHE A 58 -6.56 -8.21 -5.01
N VAL A 59 -6.85 -9.44 -5.45
CA VAL A 59 -7.50 -9.69 -6.73
C VAL A 59 -9.01 -9.69 -6.53
N GLY A 60 -9.69 -8.67 -7.01
CA GLY A 60 -11.15 -8.57 -6.99
C GLY A 60 -11.80 -9.39 -8.12
N ALA A 61 -11.18 -9.44 -9.29
CA ALA A 61 -11.58 -10.29 -10.41
C ALA A 61 -10.35 -10.77 -11.20
N PRO A 62 -10.36 -12.02 -11.69
CA PRO A 62 -9.24 -12.57 -12.46
C PRO A 62 -9.04 -11.81 -13.77
N GLY A 63 -7.78 -11.46 -14.05
CA GLY A 63 -7.37 -10.92 -15.34
C GLY A 63 -7.01 -12.04 -16.32
N SER A 64 -7.36 -11.87 -17.59
CA SER A 64 -6.91 -12.75 -18.68
C SER A 64 -5.44 -12.51 -19.05
N ALA A 65 -4.89 -11.35 -18.70
CA ALA A 65 -3.46 -11.05 -18.75
C ALA A 65 -2.93 -10.82 -17.33
N ALA A 66 -1.63 -11.01 -17.15
CA ALA A 66 -0.98 -10.76 -15.86
C ALA A 66 -1.08 -9.27 -15.50
N ALA A 67 -1.28 -8.99 -14.21
CA ALA A 67 -1.18 -7.63 -13.71
C ALA A 67 0.26 -7.31 -13.34
N ALA A 68 0.70 -6.07 -13.55
CA ALA A 68 2.06 -5.64 -13.28
C ALA A 68 2.09 -4.32 -12.49
N PHE A 69 3.08 -4.20 -11.62
CA PHE A 69 3.32 -3.02 -10.80
C PHE A 69 4.74 -2.52 -11.08
N HIS A 70 4.88 -1.22 -11.31
CA HIS A 70 6.14 -0.61 -11.74
C HIS A 70 6.50 0.61 -10.89
N ASP A 71 7.80 0.82 -10.69
CA ASP A 71 8.35 2.06 -10.12
C ASP A 71 8.51 3.09 -11.24
N ALA A 72 7.48 3.92 -11.43
CA ALA A 72 7.42 4.89 -12.50
C ALA A 72 6.61 6.11 -12.09
N ALA A 73 7.08 7.31 -12.44
CA ALA A 73 6.35 8.55 -12.22
C ALA A 73 5.13 8.73 -13.15
N THR A 74 5.10 8.00 -14.28
CA THR A 74 4.00 8.06 -15.25
C THR A 74 3.74 6.70 -15.88
N VAL A 75 2.53 6.50 -16.41
CA VAL A 75 2.14 5.26 -17.12
C VAL A 75 3.07 4.96 -18.30
N GLY A 76 3.46 5.97 -19.08
CA GLY A 76 4.37 5.80 -20.22
C GLY A 76 5.81 5.43 -19.81
N GLY A 77 6.18 5.64 -18.54
CA GLY A 77 7.47 5.23 -17.98
C GLY A 77 7.49 3.79 -17.42
N ALA A 78 6.34 3.10 -17.38
CA ALA A 78 6.30 1.71 -16.95
C ALA A 78 6.93 0.79 -18.00
N SER A 79 7.91 -0.02 -17.59
CA SER A 79 8.69 -0.90 -18.45
C SER A 79 9.12 -2.17 -17.71
N ALA A 80 9.69 -3.14 -18.42
CA ALA A 80 10.24 -4.33 -17.78
C ALA A 80 11.42 -4.03 -16.82
N ALA A 81 12.15 -2.93 -17.02
CA ALA A 81 13.33 -2.59 -16.23
C ALA A 81 13.01 -2.05 -14.83
N ASN A 82 11.80 -1.53 -14.63
CA ASN A 82 11.33 -0.99 -13.35
C ASN A 82 10.12 -1.77 -12.80
N LEU A 83 10.04 -3.06 -13.12
CA LEU A 83 9.02 -3.96 -12.61
C LEU A 83 9.26 -4.26 -11.12
N ILE A 84 8.24 -4.07 -10.30
CA ILE A 84 8.25 -4.35 -8.86
C ILE A 84 7.66 -5.74 -8.59
N PHE A 85 6.47 -6.00 -9.13
CA PHE A 85 5.69 -7.20 -8.82
C PHE A 85 4.72 -7.54 -9.96
N VAL A 86 4.39 -8.82 -10.09
CA VAL A 86 3.44 -9.34 -11.07
C VAL A 86 2.43 -10.24 -10.37
N VAL A 87 1.14 -10.02 -10.63
CA VAL A 87 0.09 -11.00 -10.36
C VAL A 87 -0.05 -11.88 -11.60
N PRO A 88 0.12 -13.21 -11.50
CA PRO A 88 -0.03 -14.11 -12.64
C PRO A 88 -1.41 -13.98 -13.31
N SER A 89 -1.46 -14.20 -14.62
CA SER A 89 -2.73 -14.27 -15.35
C SER A 89 -3.63 -15.38 -14.76
N GLY A 90 -4.93 -15.11 -14.68
CA GLY A 90 -5.89 -16.05 -14.12
C GLY A 90 -5.80 -16.25 -12.60
N ALA A 91 -5.04 -15.41 -11.87
CA ALA A 91 -5.07 -15.43 -10.41
C ALA A 91 -6.54 -15.34 -9.91
N PRO A 92 -7.00 -16.27 -9.04
CA PRO A 92 -8.39 -16.32 -8.62
C PRO A 92 -8.84 -15.04 -7.90
N ALA A 93 -10.12 -14.69 -8.06
CA ALA A 93 -10.75 -13.68 -7.21
C ALA A 93 -10.62 -14.07 -5.73
N GLY A 94 -10.31 -13.08 -4.89
CA GLY A 94 -10.01 -13.27 -3.47
C GLY A 94 -8.55 -13.56 -3.16
N SER A 95 -7.67 -13.72 -4.16
CA SER A 95 -6.23 -13.87 -3.93
C SER A 95 -5.66 -12.64 -3.25
N VAL A 96 -4.77 -12.85 -2.28
CA VAL A 96 -4.11 -11.77 -1.52
C VAL A 96 -2.60 -11.95 -1.58
N TYR A 97 -1.91 -10.92 -2.06
CA TYR A 97 -0.46 -10.85 -2.09
C TYR A 97 -0.01 -9.83 -1.06
N GLY A 98 0.61 -10.31 0.02
CA GLY A 98 1.31 -9.47 0.99
C GLY A 98 2.69 -9.12 0.44
N LEU A 99 3.00 -7.84 0.37
CA LEU A 99 4.20 -7.32 -0.25
C LEU A 99 4.90 -6.36 0.71
N ASP A 100 6.21 -6.27 0.56
CA ASP A 100 7.04 -5.27 1.23
C ASP A 100 8.02 -4.70 0.20
N ALA A 101 7.49 -4.02 -0.82
CA ALA A 101 8.28 -3.59 -1.97
C ALA A 101 8.35 -2.06 -2.07
N PRO A 102 9.54 -1.44 -1.93
CA PRO A 102 9.69 0.01 -2.05
C PRO A 102 9.59 0.47 -3.51
N PHE A 103 9.16 1.70 -3.72
CA PHE A 103 9.23 2.43 -4.99
C PHE A 103 9.69 3.87 -4.74
N ALA A 104 10.40 4.48 -5.69
CA ALA A 104 11.03 5.79 -5.51
C ALA A 104 10.38 6.90 -6.35
N SER A 105 9.93 6.60 -7.56
CA SER A 105 9.44 7.58 -8.53
C SER A 105 7.92 7.69 -8.54
N GLY A 106 7.23 6.58 -8.26
CA GLY A 106 5.78 6.46 -8.25
C GLY A 106 5.36 5.01 -8.38
N LEU A 107 4.09 4.72 -8.11
CA LEU A 107 3.52 3.39 -8.26
C LEU A 107 2.56 3.37 -9.44
N VAL A 108 2.95 2.73 -10.54
CA VAL A 108 2.04 2.45 -11.67
C VAL A 108 1.54 1.02 -11.58
N ALA A 109 0.22 0.85 -11.68
CA ALA A 109 -0.41 -0.46 -11.75
C ALA A 109 -1.04 -0.68 -13.13
N ILE A 110 -0.81 -1.86 -13.68
CA ILE A 110 -1.40 -2.36 -14.92
C ILE A 110 -2.25 -3.57 -14.50
N PRO A 111 -3.58 -3.45 -14.36
CA PRO A 111 -4.42 -4.51 -13.77
C PRO A 111 -4.51 -5.82 -14.57
N GLY A 112 -4.01 -5.82 -15.81
CA GLY A 112 -4.23 -6.89 -16.78
C GLY A 112 -5.64 -6.81 -17.38
N SER A 113 -5.80 -7.34 -18.60
CA SER A 113 -7.11 -7.36 -19.29
C SER A 113 -8.16 -8.05 -18.42
N SER A 114 -9.32 -7.40 -18.23
CA SER A 114 -10.44 -7.82 -17.34
C SER A 114 -10.10 -7.99 -15.86
N GLY A 115 -8.87 -7.71 -15.43
CA GLY A 115 -8.46 -7.80 -14.04
C GLY A 115 -9.02 -6.62 -13.23
N VAL A 116 -9.39 -6.90 -11.99
CA VAL A 116 -9.79 -5.87 -11.02
C VAL A 116 -8.96 -6.08 -9.76
N LEU A 117 -8.29 -5.03 -9.29
CA LEU A 117 -7.41 -5.07 -8.13
C LEU A 117 -7.82 -4.08 -7.06
N ALA A 118 -7.57 -4.43 -5.79
CA ALA A 118 -7.48 -3.46 -4.71
C ALA A 118 -6.02 -3.40 -4.22
N ILE A 119 -5.47 -2.20 -4.15
CA ILE A 119 -4.04 -1.95 -3.94
C ILE A 119 -3.88 -1.14 -2.66
N VAL A 120 -2.93 -1.52 -1.82
CA VAL A 120 -2.61 -0.85 -0.55
C VAL A 120 -1.14 -0.48 -0.51
N TRP A 121 -0.84 0.78 -0.17
CA TRP A 121 0.52 1.32 -0.10
C TRP A 121 0.68 2.30 1.08
N THR A 122 1.93 2.67 1.35
CA THR A 122 2.33 3.75 2.27
C THR A 122 3.02 4.88 1.54
#